data_AF-A0A2N2GNJ4-F1
#
_entry.id   AF-A0A2N2GNJ4-F1
#
_cell.length_a   1.000
_cell.length_b   1.000
_cell.length_c   1.000
_cell.angle_alpha   90.00
_cell.angle_beta   90.00
_cell.angle_gamma   90.00
#
_symmetry.space_group_name_H-M   'P 1'
#
loop_
_entity.id
_entity.type
_entity.pdbx_description
1 polymer ?
#
loop_
_entity_poly.entity_id
_entity_poly.type
_entity_poly.pdbx_seq_one_letter_code
_entity_poly.pdbx_strand_id
1 'polypeptide(L)' 'MTTAKKKQSTVTGKVVVRNRKAHFEYEIVERHEAGMALTGSEVKSLRGGGMDIADAYA' A
#
# COMPACT_ATOMS: atom_id res chain seq x y z
N MET A 1 18.87 13.71 14.46
CA MET A 1 19.23 12.40 13.85
C MET A 1 18.27 12.16 12.70
N THR A 2 18.68 12.47 11.47
CA THR A 2 17.82 12.38 10.29
C THR A 2 18.00 10.99 9.68
N THR A 3 17.01 10.12 9.82
CA THR A 3 17.06 8.72 9.38
C THR A 3 17.06 8.64 7.85
N ALA A 4 18.12 8.06 7.30
CA ALA A 4 18.34 7.87 5.88
C ALA A 4 17.23 7.01 5.25
N LYS A 5 16.51 7.57 4.27
CA LYS A 5 15.43 6.86 3.57
C LYS A 5 16.02 6.02 2.44
N LYS A 6 15.98 4.70 2.62
CA LYS A 6 16.50 3.66 1.73
C LYS A 6 15.89 3.77 0.33
N LYS A 7 16.75 4.02 -0.67
CA LYS A 7 16.39 4.15 -2.10
C LYS A 7 16.10 2.76 -2.66
N GLN A 8 14.84 2.45 -2.96
CA GLN A 8 14.46 1.12 -3.44
C GLN A 8 14.35 1.08 -4.97
N SER A 9 15.07 0.12 -5.54
CA SER A 9 15.17 -0.23 -6.94
C SER A 9 13.81 -0.44 -7.62
N THR A 10 13.74 0.02 -8.86
CA THR A 10 12.65 -0.13 -9.83
C THR A 10 12.39 -1.60 -10.10
N VAL A 11 11.46 -2.20 -9.36
CA VAL A 11 10.90 -3.52 -9.68
C VAL A 11 9.42 -3.31 -9.95
N THR A 12 9.03 -3.47 -11.21
CA THR A 12 7.64 -3.50 -11.67
C THR A 12 6.94 -4.64 -10.92
N GLY A 13 6.11 -4.31 -9.92
CA GLY A 13 5.42 -5.30 -9.07
C GLY A 13 5.76 -5.26 -7.57
N LYS A 14 6.49 -4.25 -7.07
CA LYS A 14 6.67 -4.09 -5.62
C LYS A 14 5.32 -3.82 -4.93
N VAL A 15 4.93 -4.71 -4.02
CA VAL A 15 3.80 -4.47 -3.09
C VAL A 15 4.11 -3.22 -2.28
N VAL A 16 3.33 -2.16 -2.48
CA VAL A 16 3.53 -0.86 -1.84
C VAL A 16 3.00 -0.86 -0.41
N VAL A 17 1.84 -1.49 -0.20
CA VAL A 17 1.16 -1.61 1.10
C VAL A 17 0.38 -2.92 1.15
N ARG A 18 0.25 -3.48 2.36
CA ARG A 18 -0.58 -4.65 2.64
C ARG A 18 -1.32 -4.43 3.96
N ASN A 19 -2.63 -4.67 3.99
CA ASN A 19 -3.40 -4.65 5.23
C ASN A 19 -3.10 -5.93 6.02
N ARG A 20 -2.22 -5.84 7.01
CA ARG A 20 -1.91 -6.98 7.89
C ARG A 20 -3.08 -7.30 8.82
N LYS A 21 -3.77 -6.28 9.33
CA LYS A 21 -4.91 -6.39 10.26
C LYS A 21 -6.05 -7.24 9.66
N ALA A 22 -6.37 -7.00 8.39
CA ALA A 22 -7.37 -7.77 7.66
C ALA A 22 -7.09 -9.28 7.64
N HIS A 23 -5.82 -9.71 7.57
CA HIS A 23 -5.45 -11.13 7.60
C HIS A 23 -5.51 -11.77 9.00
N PHE A 24 -5.52 -10.97 10.07
CA PHE A 24 -5.60 -11.46 11.44
C PHE A 24 -7.03 -11.49 11.97
N GLU A 25 -7.83 -10.48 11.62
CA GLU A 25 -9.18 -10.29 12.15
C GLU A 25 -10.27 -10.96 11.31
N TYR A 26 -10.01 -11.22 10.02
CA TYR A 26 -11.01 -11.73 9.09
C TYR A 26 -10.50 -12.95 8.33
N GLU A 27 -11.44 -13.81 7.96
CA GLU A 27 -11.22 -14.88 7.00
C GLU A 27 -11.47 -14.36 5.57
N ILE A 28 -10.46 -14.49 4.71
CA ILE A 28 -10.53 -14.03 3.32
C ILE A 28 -11.07 -15.17 2.46
N VAL A 29 -12.35 -15.10 2.11
CA VAL A 29 -13.04 -16.12 1.29
C VAL A 29 -12.71 -15.98 -0.20
N GLU A 30 -12.68 -14.74 -0.70
CA GLU A 30 -12.43 -14.45 -2.12
C GLU A 30 -11.48 -13.25 -2.27
N ARG A 31 -10.69 -13.23 -3.35
CA ARG A 31 -9.80 -12.11 -3.69
C ARG A 31 -10.27 -11.47 -4.99
N HIS A 32 -10.54 -10.18 -4.94
CA HIS A 32 -10.89 -9.39 -6.11
C HIS A 32 -9.75 -8.46 -6.50
N GLU A 33 -9.56 -8.29 -7.81
CA GLU A 33 -8.66 -7.27 -8.36
C GLU A 33 -9.46 -6.01 -8.68
N ALA A 34 -8.98 -4.86 -8.21
CA ALA A 34 -9.60 -3.57 -8.44
C ALA A 34 -8.56 -2.54 -8.87
N GLY A 35 -8.97 -1.63 -9.75
CA GLY A 35 -8.18 -0.46 -10.16
C GLY A 35 -8.78 0.81 -9.56
N MET A 36 -7.94 1.65 -8.96
CA MET A 36 -8.32 2.98 -8.48
C MET A 36 -7.56 4.04 -9.28
N ALA A 37 -8.27 5.03 -9.81
CA ALA A 37 -7.66 6.18 -10.46
C ALA A 37 -7.12 7.13 -9.39
N LEU A 38 -5.80 7.36 -9.40
CA LEU A 38 -5.13 8.23 -8.43
C LEU A 38 -4.61 9.48 -9.11
N THR A 39 -4.57 10.56 -8.33
CA THR A 39 -4.02 11.85 -8.71
C THR A 39 -2.52 11.95 -8.39
N GLY A 40 -1.81 12.87 -9.04
CA GLY A 40 -0.34 12.92 -9.00
C GLY A 40 0.28 13.03 -7.60
N SER A 41 -0.41 13.69 -6.66
CA SER A 41 -0.02 13.79 -5.24
C SER A 41 -0.10 12.44 -4.53
N GLU A 42 -1.18 11.69 -4.73
CA GLU A 42 -1.41 10.37 -4.13
C GLU A 42 -0.37 9.36 -4.60
N VAL A 43 -0.07 9.35 -5.90
CA VAL A 43 0.97 8.47 -6.46
C VAL A 43 2.35 8.80 -5.88
N LYS A 44 2.64 10.09 -5.58
CA LYS A 44 3.88 10.51 -4.94
C LYS A 44 3.96 10.02 -3.49
N SER A 45 2.88 10.11 -2.72
CA SER A 45 2.80 9.60 -1.34
C SER A 45 2.97 8.09 -1.28
N LEU A 46 2.34 7.34 -2.18
CA LEU A 46 2.47 5.88 -2.28
C LEU A 46 3.89 5.43 -2.58
N ARG A 47 4.56 6.05 -3.56
CA ARG A 47 5.98 5.78 -3.83
C ARG A 47 6.87 6.12 -2.64
N GLY A 48 6.46 7.09 -1.82
CA GLY A 48 7.10 7.45 -0.56
C GLY A 48 6.84 6.49 0.60
N GLY A 49 6.00 5.47 0.42
CA GLY A 49 5.58 4.52 1.47
C GLY A 49 4.56 5.09 2.46
N GLY A 50 3.90 6.21 2.11
CA GLY A 50 2.91 6.88 2.96
C GLY A 50 1.49 6.50 2.55
N MET A 51 1.06 5.27 2.86
CA MET A 51 -0.35 4.89 2.81
C MET A 51 -0.64 3.89 3.93
N ASP A 52 -1.78 4.10 4.59
CA ASP A 52 -2.36 3.19 5.56
C ASP A 52 -3.76 2.78 5.07
N ILE A 53 -4.08 1.50 5.20
CA ILE A 53 -5.38 0.92 4.80
C ILE A 53 -5.95 0.02 5.89
N ALA A 54 -5.47 0.14 7.13
CA ALA A 54 -5.84 -0.73 8.24
C ALA A 54 -7.34 -0.63 8.57
N ASP A 55 -7.92 0.57 8.44
CA ASP A 55 -9.33 0.85 8.75
C ASP A 55 -10.15 1.17 7.48
N ALA A 56 -9.65 0.80 6.30
CA ALA A 56 -10.37 0.95 5.04
C ALA A 56 -11.49 -0.11 4.93
N TYR A 57 -12.67 0.33 4.47
CA TYR A 57 -13.83 -0.52 4.18
C TYR A 57 -14.35 -0.21 2.77
N ALA A 58 -15.13 -1.13 2.20
CA ALA A 58 -15.72 -1.06 0.86
C ALA A 58 -17.25 -1.08 0.92
#